data_AF-A0A497I661-F1
#
_entry.id   AF-A0A497I661-F1
#
_cell.length_a   1.000
_cell.length_b   1.000
_cell.length_c   1.000
_cell.angle_alpha   90.00
_cell.angle_beta   90.00
_cell.angle_gamma   90.00
#
_symmetry.space_group_name_H-M   'P 1'
#
loop_
_entity.id
_entity.type
_entity.pdbx_description
1 polymer ?
#
loop_
_entity_poly.entity_id
_entity_poly.type
_entity_poly.pdbx_seq_one_letter_code
_entity_poly.pdbx_strand_id
1 'polypeptide(L)'
;FHNSIIFLETPEGERAGKPYKLEKVDADLSQLREVGIFEKARGLILGIPYRYTKQMKQEFYRLVLERLKDYDFPILANVNFGHTDPIITIPYGAQAIIDSEAKELRIEI
;
A
#
# COMPACT_ATOMS: atom_id res chain seq x y z
N PHE A 1 1.67 8.43 -14.68
CA PHE A 1 1.53 8.48 -13.21
C PHE A 1 1.69 9.91 -12.75
N HIS A 2 0.75 10.81 -13.04
CA HIS A 2 0.73 12.14 -12.44
C HIS A 2 -0.65 12.31 -11.81
N ASN A 3 -0.71 12.92 -10.63
CA ASN A 3 -1.97 13.16 -9.93
C ASN A 3 -2.77 11.87 -9.68
N SER A 4 -2.10 10.82 -9.21
CA SER A 4 -2.68 9.48 -9.07
C SER A 4 -2.67 9.01 -7.61
N ILE A 5 -3.66 8.19 -7.23
CA ILE A 5 -3.63 7.42 -5.98
C ILE A 5 -3.00 6.06 -6.29
N ILE A 6 -1.95 5.70 -5.55
CA ILE A 6 -1.24 4.43 -5.74
C ILE A 6 -1.90 3.37 -4.84
N PHE A 7 -2.13 2.17 -5.38
CA PHE A 7 -2.52 1.00 -4.61
C PHE A 7 -1.33 0.06 -4.51
N LEU A 8 -0.87 -0.24 -3.30
CA LEU A 8 0.23 -1.19 -3.04
C LEU A 8 -0.22 -2.29 -2.09
N GLU A 9 0.21 -3.51 -2.36
CA GLU A 9 -0.05 -4.68 -1.53
C GLU A 9 1.19 -5.59 -1.51
N THR A 10 1.27 -6.50 -0.55
CA THR A 10 2.36 -7.46 -0.48
C THR A 10 1.95 -8.77 -1.15
N PRO A 11 2.76 -9.33 -2.05
CA PRO A 11 2.45 -10.61 -2.65
C PRO A 11 2.50 -11.76 -1.64
N GLU A 12 2.23 -12.98 -2.10
CA GLU A 12 2.69 -14.16 -1.38
C GLU A 12 4.23 -14.17 -1.23
N GLY A 13 4.71 -14.79 -0.16
CA GLY A 13 6.13 -15.00 0.07
C GLY A 13 6.76 -15.96 -0.95
N GLU A 14 8.05 -16.23 -0.78
CA GLU A 14 8.82 -17.10 -1.70
C GLU A 14 8.33 -18.55 -1.75
N ARG A 15 7.47 -18.93 -0.81
CA ARG A 15 6.74 -20.19 -0.80
C ARG A 15 5.26 -19.89 -0.61
N ALA A 16 4.41 -20.63 -1.31
CA ALA A 16 2.96 -20.52 -1.18
C ALA A 16 2.52 -20.58 0.29
N GLY A 17 1.65 -19.66 0.69
CA GLY A 17 1.14 -19.56 2.05
C GLY A 17 2.14 -19.01 3.08
N LYS A 18 3.24 -18.40 2.67
CA LYS A 18 4.15 -17.67 3.57
C LYS A 18 4.01 -16.16 3.38
N PRO A 19 4.24 -15.35 4.43
CA PRO A 19 4.27 -13.90 4.29
C PRO A 19 5.49 -13.47 3.46
N TYR A 20 5.33 -12.41 2.68
CA TYR A 20 6.44 -11.74 2.03
C TYR A 20 7.39 -11.13 3.07
N LYS A 21 8.69 -11.16 2.85
CA LYS A 21 9.67 -10.73 3.87
C LYS A 21 9.75 -9.21 3.98
N LEU A 22 9.91 -8.69 5.20
CA LEU A 22 10.01 -7.25 5.45
C LEU A 22 11.22 -6.62 4.76
N GLU A 23 12.34 -7.34 4.67
CA GLU A 23 13.54 -6.84 3.98
C GLU A 23 13.30 -6.68 2.48
N LYS A 24 12.40 -7.48 1.90
CA LYS A 24 11.99 -7.33 0.51
C LYS A 24 11.01 -6.18 0.31
N VAL A 25 10.05 -6.01 1.22
CA VAL A 25 9.20 -4.81 1.24
C VAL A 25 10.07 -3.55 1.24
N ASP A 26 11.12 -3.55 2.07
CA ASP A 26 12.05 -2.43 2.16
C ASP A 26 12.79 -2.15 0.84
N ALA A 27 13.31 -3.21 0.22
CA ALA A 27 13.97 -3.11 -1.08
C ALA A 27 13.01 -2.61 -2.18
N ASP A 28 11.79 -3.13 -2.21
CA ASP A 28 10.77 -2.77 -3.19
C ASP A 28 10.33 -1.30 -3.02
N LEU A 29 10.08 -0.86 -1.78
CA LEU A 29 9.79 0.55 -1.48
C LEU A 29 10.95 1.47 -1.86
N SER A 30 12.19 1.06 -1.59
CA SER A 30 13.39 1.82 -1.96
C SER A 30 13.47 1.97 -3.49
N GLN A 31 13.24 0.91 -4.25
CA GLN A 31 13.22 0.97 -5.71
C GLN A 31 12.11 1.90 -6.24
N LEU A 32 10.92 1.85 -5.66
CA LEU A 32 9.81 2.72 -6.05
C LEU A 32 10.13 4.21 -5.79
N ARG A 33 10.81 4.51 -4.68
CA ARG A 33 11.33 5.86 -4.39
C ARG A 33 12.35 6.31 -5.43
N GLU A 34 13.35 5.49 -5.74
CA GLU A 34 14.40 5.84 -6.71
C GLU A 34 13.84 6.10 -8.12
N VAL A 35 12.79 5.37 -8.53
CA VAL A 35 12.12 5.58 -9.82
C VAL A 35 11.25 6.84 -9.85
N GLY A 36 11.03 7.47 -8.70
CA GLY A 36 10.33 8.74 -8.63
C GLY A 36 8.79 8.61 -8.68
N ILE A 37 8.24 7.49 -8.19
CA ILE A 37 6.79 7.24 -8.28
C ILE A 37 5.98 8.02 -7.25
N PHE A 38 6.54 8.20 -6.05
CA PHE A 38 5.84 8.80 -4.91
C PHE A 38 5.78 10.33 -5.01
N GLU A 39 6.73 10.93 -5.72
CA GLU A 39 6.80 12.35 -6.08
C GLU A 39 5.60 12.78 -6.95
N LYS A 40 4.96 11.82 -7.61
CA LYS A 40 3.83 12.04 -8.51
C LYS A 40 2.49 11.56 -7.93
N ALA A 41 2.54 10.97 -6.73
CA ALA A 41 1.38 10.45 -6.02
C ALA A 41 0.62 11.57 -5.30
N ARG A 42 -0.70 11.40 -5.18
CA ARG A 42 -1.57 12.24 -4.34
C ARG A 42 -2.10 11.50 -3.12
N GLY A 43 -1.73 10.23 -3.00
CA GLY A 43 -2.24 9.33 -1.99
C GLY A 43 -1.73 7.92 -2.20
N LEU A 44 -1.72 7.16 -1.12
CA LEU A 44 -1.36 5.76 -1.12
C LEU A 44 -2.43 4.95 -0.38
N ILE A 45 -2.85 3.86 -1.00
CA ILE A 45 -3.72 2.86 -0.41
C ILE A 45 -2.91 1.58 -0.24
N LEU A 46 -2.85 1.07 0.99
CA LEU A 46 -2.13 -0.15 1.34
C LEU A 46 -3.10 -1.28 1.65
N GLY A 47 -2.89 -2.38 0.95
CA GLY A 47 -3.60 -3.63 1.18
C GLY A 47 -3.24 -4.23 2.54
N ILE A 48 -3.98 -5.25 2.93
CA ILE A 48 -3.66 -6.00 4.14
C ILE A 48 -2.43 -6.88 3.82
N PRO A 49 -1.31 -6.77 4.56
CA PRO A 49 -0.12 -7.56 4.25
C PRO A 49 -0.38 -9.05 4.51
N TYR A 50 -0.14 -9.87 3.49
CA TYR A 50 -0.57 -11.27 3.44
C TYR A 50 0.09 -12.12 4.51
N ARG A 51 -0.73 -12.76 5.36
CA ARG A 51 -0.31 -13.67 6.45
C ARG A 51 0.70 -13.09 7.45
N TYR A 52 0.79 -11.77 7.54
CA TYR A 52 1.60 -11.12 8.57
C TYR A 52 0.98 -11.35 9.95
N THR A 53 1.82 -11.72 10.93
CA THR A 53 1.43 -11.72 12.34
C THR A 53 1.19 -10.29 12.84
N LYS A 54 0.59 -10.12 14.02
CA LYS A 54 0.37 -8.79 14.61
C LYS A 54 1.68 -7.99 14.72
N GLN A 55 2.78 -8.63 15.13
CA GLN A 55 4.08 -7.99 15.23
C GLN A 55 4.61 -7.58 13.85
N MET A 56 4.55 -8.48 12.86
CA MET A 56 5.00 -8.17 11.50
C MET A 56 4.19 -7.01 10.90
N LYS A 57 2.88 -6.92 11.16
CA LYS A 57 2.06 -5.79 10.71
C LYS A 57 2.52 -4.47 11.32
N GLN A 58 2.88 -4.45 12.60
CA GLN A 58 3.41 -3.25 13.24
C GLN A 58 4.74 -2.81 12.63
N GLU A 59 5.64 -3.77 12.40
CA GLU A 59 6.93 -3.52 11.76
C GLU A 59 6.77 -3.05 10.30
N PHE A 60 5.84 -3.65 9.55
CA PHE A 60 5.48 -3.25 8.18
C PHE A 60 5.01 -1.81 8.10
N TYR A 61 4.01 -1.43 8.91
CA TYR A 61 3.48 -0.07 8.85
C TYR A 61 4.52 0.96 9.33
N ARG A 62 5.35 0.60 10.32
CA ARG A 62 6.48 1.45 10.73
C ARG A 62 7.47 1.64 9.60
N LEU A 63 7.86 0.57 8.91
CA LEU A 63 8.78 0.61 7.77
C LEU A 63 8.24 1.50 6.65
N VAL A 64 6.97 1.33 6.28
CA VAL A 64 6.31 2.15 5.26
C VAL A 64 6.35 3.63 5.65
N LEU A 65 5.93 3.97 6.87
CA LEU A 65 5.93 5.36 7.34
C LEU A 65 7.35 5.96 7.37
N GLU A 66 8.34 5.18 7.78
CA GLU A 66 9.73 5.62 7.78
C GLU A 66 10.26 5.88 6.36
N ARG A 67 9.96 4.99 5.42
CA ARG A 67 10.41 5.12 4.02
C ARG A 67 9.67 6.22 3.28
N LEU A 68 8.45 6.54 3.66
CA LEU A 68 7.63 7.54 3.00
C LEU A 68 7.52 8.87 3.75
N LYS A 69 8.29 9.06 4.83
CA LYS A 69 8.27 10.27 5.68
C LYS A 69 8.53 11.58 4.94
N ASP A 70 9.23 11.50 3.80
CA ASP A 70 9.62 12.68 3.00
C ASP A 70 8.51 13.09 2.00
N TYR A 71 7.39 12.36 1.95
CA TYR A 71 6.27 12.63 1.05
C TYR A 71 5.04 13.11 1.82
N ASP A 72 4.40 14.16 1.29
CA ASP A 72 3.22 14.77 1.89
C ASP A 72 1.94 14.35 1.14
N PHE A 73 1.47 13.14 1.43
CA PHE A 73 0.17 12.65 0.94
C PHE A 73 -0.49 11.70 1.95
N PRO A 74 -1.83 11.58 1.94
CA PRO A 74 -2.55 10.65 2.81
C PRO A 74 -2.23 9.18 2.48
N ILE A 75 -2.09 8.37 3.54
CA ILE A 75 -1.91 6.92 3.45
C ILE A 75 -3.09 6.24 4.15
N LEU A 76 -3.88 5.48 3.39
CA LEU A 76 -4.96 4.65 3.92
C LEU A 76 -4.53 3.18 3.89
N ALA A 77 -4.38 2.56 5.05
CA ALA A 77 -3.90 1.19 5.17
C ALA A 77 -4.99 0.19 5.57
N ASN A 78 -4.67 -1.09 5.43
CA ASN A 78 -5.53 -2.21 5.83
C ASN A 78 -6.86 -2.23 5.04
N VAL A 79 -6.79 -1.89 3.75
CA VAL A 79 -7.92 -1.97 2.81
C VAL A 79 -8.01 -3.38 2.24
N ASN A 80 -9.24 -3.90 2.07
CA ASN A 80 -9.51 -5.26 1.60
C ASN A 80 -9.21 -5.42 0.09
N PHE A 81 -7.94 -5.47 -0.31
CA PHE A 81 -7.49 -5.83 -1.66
C PHE A 81 -6.10 -6.49 -1.60
N GLY A 82 -5.66 -7.09 -2.71
CA GLY A 82 -4.41 -7.84 -2.80
C GLY A 82 -4.62 -9.32 -2.47
N HIS A 83 -3.64 -9.96 -1.83
CA HIS A 83 -3.66 -11.40 -1.53
C HIS A 83 -4.50 -11.78 -0.30
N THR A 84 -5.61 -11.10 -0.03
CA THR A 84 -6.53 -11.44 1.08
C THR A 84 -7.88 -11.92 0.57
N ASP A 85 -8.78 -12.30 1.48
CA ASP A 85 -10.18 -12.57 1.18
C ASP A 85 -11.06 -12.04 2.32
N PRO A 86 -12.14 -11.29 2.05
CA PRO A 86 -12.60 -10.82 0.73
C PRO A 86 -11.73 -9.71 0.12
N ILE A 87 -11.89 -9.45 -1.17
CA ILE A 87 -11.28 -8.31 -1.88
C ILE A 87 -12.31 -7.45 -2.61
N ILE A 88 -12.02 -6.14 -2.69
CA ILE A 88 -12.74 -5.21 -3.56
C ILE A 88 -12.14 -5.21 -4.98
N THR A 89 -12.95 -4.88 -5.97
CA THR A 89 -12.47 -4.60 -7.34
C THR A 89 -12.10 -3.13 -7.45
N ILE A 90 -10.92 -2.83 -8.00
CA ILE A 90 -10.42 -1.46 -8.18
C ILE A 90 -10.44 -1.13 -9.68
N PRO A 91 -11.32 -0.21 -10.14
CA PRO A 91 -11.34 0.21 -11.54
C PRO A 91 -10.19 1.19 -11.81
N TYR A 92 -9.06 0.68 -12.33
CA TYR A 92 -7.93 1.54 -12.68
C TYR A 92 -8.32 2.59 -13.73
N GLY A 93 -7.96 3.84 -13.45
CA GLY A 93 -8.30 5.01 -14.29
C GLY A 93 -9.54 5.77 -13.82
N ALA A 94 -10.33 5.22 -12.90
CA ALA A 94 -11.42 5.95 -12.26
C ALA A 94 -10.92 7.08 -11.36
N GLN A 95 -11.80 8.06 -11.09
CA GLN A 95 -11.56 9.06 -10.05
C GLN A 95 -11.84 8.45 -8.67
N ALA A 96 -11.02 8.82 -7.70
CA ALA A 96 -11.16 8.36 -6.33
C ALA A 96 -10.75 9.44 -5.35
N ILE A 97 -11.38 9.41 -4.17
CA ILE A 97 -11.09 10.27 -3.03
C ILE A 97 -10.66 9.38 -1.88
N ILE A 98 -9.57 9.77 -1.21
CA ILE A 98 -9.17 9.15 0.06
C ILE A 98 -9.16 10.17 1.18
N ASP A 99 -9.64 9.73 2.35
CA ASP A 99 -9.54 10.45 3.60
C ASP A 99 -9.01 9.49 4.66
N SER A 100 -7.74 9.67 5.05
CA SER A 100 -7.08 8.80 6.02
C SER A 100 -7.53 9.04 7.47
N GLU A 101 -8.06 10.23 7.78
CA GLU A 101 -8.59 10.53 9.12
C GLU A 101 -9.98 9.91 9.30
N ALA A 102 -10.85 10.05 8.30
CA ALA A 102 -12.16 9.42 8.27
C ALA A 102 -12.12 7.92 7.91
N LYS A 103 -10.95 7.40 7.49
CA LYS A 103 -10.73 6.01 7.04
C LYS A 103 -11.60 5.62 5.85
N GLU A 104 -11.68 6.51 4.87
CA GLU A 104 -12.60 6.39 3.75
C GLU A 104 -11.87 6.32 2.41
N LEU A 105 -12.36 5.42 1.55
CA LEU A 105 -12.06 5.36 0.13
C LEU A 105 -13.38 5.46 -0.63
N ARG A 106 -13.53 6.48 -1.46
CA ARG A 106 -14.64 6.61 -2.42
C ARG A 106 -14.11 6.49 -3.83
N ILE A 107 -14.76 5.67 -4.65
CA ILE A 107 -14.43 5.46 -6.05
C ILE A 107 -15.65 5.90 -6.86
N GLU A 108 -15.43 6.78 -7.84
CA GLU A 108 -16.47 7.24 -8.77
C GLU A 108 -16.49 6.31 -9.98
N ILE A 109 -17.60 5.61 -10.18
CA ILE A 109 -17.80 4.58 -11.21
C ILE A 109 -18.94 4.99 -12.13
#